data_AF-A0A174MZB4-F1
#
_entry.id   AF-A0A174MZB4-F1
#
_cell.length_a   1.000
_cell.length_b   1.000
_cell.length_c   1.000
_cell.angle_alpha   90.00
_cell.angle_beta   90.00
_cell.angle_gamma   90.00
#
_symmetry.space_group_name_H-M   'P 1'
#
loop_
_entity.id
_entity.type
_entity.pdbx_description
1 polymer ?
#
loop_
_entity_poly.entity_id
_entity_poly.type
_entity_poly.pdbx_seq_one_letter_code
_entity_poly.pdbx_strand_id
1 'polypeptide(L)'
;MPILYSCHPRSRKRLESSGFALDRRVIQHEPLGFHDYNCLQMNAYAVVSDSGTLPEESSFFTSVGHPFPAVCIRTSTERPEALDKGIFVLAGIDGKSLLQAVDTAVEMNRNGDDGLPVPNYTDENVSAKVVKLIQSYTGVVNKMVWRKF
;
A
#
# COMPACT_ATOMS: atom_id res chain seq x y z
N MET A 1 16.02 -16.58 3.47
CA MET A 1 15.74 -15.19 3.06
C MET A 1 15.55 -14.35 4.31
N PRO A 2 16.25 -13.21 4.45
CA PRO A 2 15.98 -12.26 5.53
C PRO A 2 14.61 -11.61 5.34
N ILE A 3 13.98 -11.20 6.45
CA ILE A 3 12.73 -10.42 6.44
C ILE A 3 13.06 -9.07 7.05
N LEU A 4 12.95 -8.00 6.28
CA LEU A 4 13.04 -6.66 6.84
C LEU A 4 11.67 -6.27 7.40
N TYR A 5 11.60 -5.98 8.69
CA TYR A 5 10.39 -5.48 9.33
C TYR A 5 10.59 -4.02 9.72
N SER A 6 10.01 -3.10 8.93
CA SER A 6 9.86 -1.69 9.30
C SER A 6 8.92 -1.59 10.50
N CYS A 7 9.50 -1.64 11.70
CA CYS A 7 8.74 -1.87 12.93
C CYS A 7 8.37 -0.54 13.55
N HIS A 8 7.09 -0.16 13.44
CA HIS A 8 6.59 1.05 14.06
C HIS A 8 6.83 1.03 15.59
N PRO A 9 7.17 2.17 16.24
CA PRO A 9 7.46 2.22 17.68
C PRO A 9 6.37 1.59 18.57
N ARG A 10 5.10 1.68 18.15
CA ARG A 10 3.97 1.01 18.85
C ARG A 10 4.07 -0.52 18.77
N SER A 11 4.39 -1.08 17.61
CA SER A 11 4.55 -2.52 17.41
C SER A 11 5.74 -3.06 18.19
N ARG A 12 6.85 -2.32 18.21
CA ARG A 12 8.02 -2.68 19.02
C ARG A 12 7.69 -2.81 20.50
N LYS A 13 7.03 -1.80 21.09
CA LYS A 13 6.61 -1.85 22.50
C LYS A 13 5.73 -3.05 22.80
N ARG A 14 4.83 -3.42 21.87
CA ARG A 14 3.96 -4.58 22.02
C ARG A 14 4.74 -5.90 21.99
N LEU A 15 5.72 -6.02 21.09
CA LEU A 15 6.61 -7.19 21.03
C LEU A 15 7.37 -7.36 22.35
N GLU A 16 7.99 -6.27 22.82
CA GLU A 16 8.71 -6.24 24.10
C GLU A 16 7.81 -6.63 25.28
N SER A 17 6.62 -6.03 25.40
CA SER A 17 5.70 -6.32 26.51
C SER A 17 5.12 -7.74 26.46
N SER A 18 5.01 -8.33 25.26
CA SER A 18 4.48 -9.68 25.08
C SER A 18 5.52 -10.78 25.31
N GLY A 19 6.82 -10.43 25.35
CA GLY A 19 7.90 -11.42 25.36
C GLY A 19 8.01 -12.24 24.07
N PHE A 20 7.36 -11.81 22.99
CA PHE A 20 7.39 -12.52 21.71
C PHE A 20 8.78 -12.44 21.08
N ALA A 21 9.42 -13.58 20.90
CA ALA A 21 10.70 -13.68 20.24
C ALA A 21 10.51 -13.78 18.71
N LEU A 22 10.99 -12.77 17.99
CA LEU A 22 11.05 -12.83 16.53
C LEU A 22 12.07 -13.90 16.08
N ASP A 23 11.78 -14.52 14.93
CA ASP A 23 12.74 -15.42 14.28
C ASP A 23 14.02 -14.65 13.94
N ARG A 24 15.18 -15.29 14.09
CA ARG A 24 16.51 -14.70 13.82
C ARG A 24 16.69 -14.12 12.40
N ARG A 25 15.83 -14.50 11.46
CA ARG A 25 15.82 -13.99 10.08
C ARG A 25 15.11 -12.65 9.95
N VAL A 26 14.33 -12.24 10.96
CA VAL A 26 13.63 -10.96 11.00
C VAL A 26 14.60 -9.87 11.47
N ILE A 27 14.87 -8.93 10.59
CA ILE A 27 15.68 -7.74 10.86
C ILE A 27 14.71 -6.60 11.14
N GLN A 28 14.58 -6.22 12.41
CA GLN A 28 13.81 -5.05 12.78
C GLN A 28 14.57 -3.79 12.39
N HIS A 29 13.88 -2.85 11.74
CA HIS A 29 14.43 -1.56 11.36
C HIS A 29 13.53 -0.44 11.90
N GLU A 30 14.11 0.73 12.15
CA GLU A 30 13.34 1.96 12.36
C GLU A 30 12.52 2.31 11.12
N PRO A 31 11.46 3.11 11.22
CA PRO A 31 10.76 3.60 10.03
C PRO A 31 11.73 4.26 9.04
N LEU A 32 11.67 3.83 7.78
CA LEU A 32 12.50 4.35 6.69
C LEU A 32 11.99 5.71 6.21
N GLY A 33 12.89 6.51 5.62
CA GLY A 33 12.48 7.67 4.84
C GLY A 33 11.70 7.26 3.59
N PHE A 34 10.91 8.17 3.02
CA PHE A 34 10.02 7.89 1.88
C PHE A 34 10.76 7.26 0.69
N HIS A 35 11.88 7.84 0.26
CA HIS A 35 12.65 7.34 -0.88
C HIS A 35 13.25 5.96 -0.63
N ASP A 36 13.82 5.73 0.56
CA ASP A 36 14.41 4.45 0.92
C ASP A 36 13.34 3.35 1.03
N TYR A 37 12.17 3.70 1.56
CA TYR A 37 11.03 2.77 1.65
C TYR A 37 10.52 2.40 0.25
N ASN A 38 10.41 3.35 -0.67
CA ASN A 38 10.04 3.07 -2.06
C ASN A 38 11.08 2.18 -2.76
N CYS A 39 12.37 2.48 -2.58
CA CYS A 39 13.45 1.65 -3.11
C CYS A 39 13.38 0.23 -2.57
N LEU A 40 13.11 0.06 -1.27
CA LEU A 40 12.93 -1.23 -0.65
C LEU A 40 11.77 -2.01 -1.27
N GLN A 41 10.60 -1.37 -1.43
CA GLN A 41 9.41 -2.03 -1.99
C GLN A 41 9.66 -2.54 -3.42
N MET A 42 10.23 -1.70 -4.29
CA MET A 42 10.54 -2.07 -5.69
C MET A 42 11.52 -3.23 -5.82
N ASN A 43 12.35 -3.49 -4.81
CA ASN A 43 13.38 -4.52 -4.84
C ASN A 43 13.08 -5.70 -3.90
N ALA A 44 11.92 -5.71 -3.23
CA ALA A 44 11.54 -6.76 -2.32
C ALA A 44 11.12 -8.02 -3.09
N TYR A 45 11.43 -9.19 -2.54
CA TYR A 45 10.90 -10.46 -3.03
C TYR A 45 9.36 -10.49 -2.97
N ALA A 46 8.81 -9.96 -1.87
CA ALA A 46 7.39 -9.71 -1.69
C ALA A 46 7.24 -8.65 -0.60
N VAL A 47 6.22 -7.80 -0.74
CA VAL A 47 5.82 -6.82 0.26
C VAL A 47 4.57 -7.33 0.97
N VAL A 48 4.68 -7.55 2.28
CA VAL A 48 3.57 -7.94 3.15
C VAL A 48 3.25 -6.76 4.06
N SER A 49 2.05 -6.17 3.93
CA SER A 49 1.73 -4.91 4.58
C SER A 49 0.26 -4.80 4.98
N ASP A 50 -0.01 -4.12 6.10
CA ASP A 50 -1.34 -3.69 6.53
C ASP A 50 -1.65 -2.23 6.15
N SER A 51 -0.74 -1.56 5.41
CA SER A 51 -0.94 -0.18 4.98
C SER A 51 -2.18 -0.03 4.12
N GLY A 52 -2.98 1.01 4.37
CA GLY A 52 -4.08 1.42 3.50
C GLY A 52 -3.61 1.92 2.12
N THR A 53 -2.34 2.33 2.00
CA THR A 53 -1.75 2.79 0.73
C THR A 53 -1.18 1.66 -0.12
N LEU A 54 -1.05 0.43 0.40
CA LEU A 54 -0.49 -0.69 -0.37
C LEU A 54 -1.18 -0.89 -1.74
N PRO A 55 -2.53 -0.82 -1.87
CA PRO A 55 -3.18 -0.94 -3.18
C PRO A 55 -2.84 0.21 -4.15
N GLU A 56 -2.65 1.43 -3.63
CA GLU A 56 -2.29 2.59 -4.44
C GLU A 56 -0.82 2.54 -4.85
N GLU A 57 0.07 2.15 -3.93
CA GLU A 57 1.51 1.97 -4.17
C GLU A 57 1.76 0.88 -5.22
N SER A 58 1.20 -0.32 -5.03
CA SER A 58 1.32 -1.42 -6.00
C SER A 58 0.83 -1.02 -7.40
N SER A 59 -0.29 -0.30 -7.49
CA SER A 59 -0.79 0.25 -8.75
C SER A 59 0.12 1.31 -9.36
N PHE A 60 0.67 2.22 -8.55
CA PHE A 60 1.59 3.25 -9.02
C PHE A 60 2.86 2.62 -9.58
N PHE A 61 3.49 1.71 -8.84
CA PHE A 61 4.74 1.10 -9.26
C PHE A 61 4.57 0.23 -10.52
N THR A 62 3.41 -0.43 -10.66
CA THR A 62 3.04 -1.10 -11.91
C THR A 62 2.89 -0.12 -13.07
N SER A 63 2.31 1.07 -12.86
CA SER A 63 2.12 2.08 -13.92
C SER A 63 3.42 2.67 -14.45
N VAL A 64 4.48 2.67 -13.63
CA VAL A 64 5.82 3.15 -14.00
C VAL A 64 6.80 2.02 -14.34
N GLY A 65 6.32 0.78 -14.52
CA GLY A 65 7.13 -0.35 -14.99
C GLY A 65 8.02 -1.02 -13.92
N HIS A 66 7.67 -0.86 -12.64
CA HIS A 66 8.36 -1.45 -11.50
C HIS A 66 7.41 -2.25 -10.58
N PRO A 67 6.60 -3.19 -11.11
CA PRO A 67 5.67 -3.96 -10.29
C PRO A 67 6.41 -4.76 -9.20
N PHE A 68 5.73 -5.00 -8.08
CA PHE A 68 6.24 -5.86 -7.02
C PHE A 68 5.13 -6.75 -6.45
N PRO A 69 5.46 -7.95 -5.93
CA PRO A 69 4.47 -8.82 -5.30
C PRO A 69 3.90 -8.19 -4.02
N ALA A 70 2.65 -7.75 -4.08
CA ALA A 70 1.97 -7.05 -2.97
C ALA A 70 0.96 -7.97 -2.27
N VAL A 71 1.09 -8.09 -0.94
CA VAL A 71 0.23 -8.92 -0.09
C VAL A 71 -0.32 -8.09 1.07
N CYS A 72 -1.65 -7.98 1.15
CA CYS A 72 -2.33 -7.23 2.18
C CYS A 72 -2.73 -8.14 3.35
N ILE A 73 -2.25 -7.85 4.56
CA ILE A 73 -2.59 -8.58 5.79
C ILE A 73 -3.75 -7.94 6.56
N ARG A 74 -4.82 -7.60 5.83
CA ARG A 74 -6.09 -7.10 6.37
C ARG A 74 -7.22 -8.07 6.04
N THR A 75 -8.32 -7.98 6.77
CA THR A 75 -9.53 -8.78 6.50
C THR A 75 -10.48 -8.12 5.49
N SER A 76 -10.24 -6.86 5.15
CA SER A 76 -11.01 -6.08 4.18
C SER A 76 -10.17 -4.92 3.63
N THR A 77 -10.62 -4.34 2.51
CA THR A 77 -10.03 -3.15 1.89
C THR A 77 -11.10 -2.14 1.51
N GLU A 78 -10.77 -0.86 1.66
CA GLU A 78 -11.52 0.30 1.18
C GLU A 78 -11.19 0.65 -0.29
N ARG A 79 -10.39 -0.16 -0.97
CA ARG A 79 -9.94 0.01 -2.37
C ARG A 79 -10.40 -1.15 -3.26
N PRO A 80 -11.72 -1.37 -3.45
CA PRO A 80 -12.22 -2.44 -4.32
C PRO A 80 -11.73 -2.32 -5.76
N GLU A 81 -11.53 -1.09 -6.25
CA GLU A 81 -11.03 -0.80 -7.59
C GLU A 81 -9.62 -1.34 -7.85
N ALA A 82 -8.82 -1.56 -6.80
CA ALA A 82 -7.50 -2.18 -6.91
C ALA A 82 -7.59 -3.71 -6.98
N LEU A 83 -8.57 -4.32 -6.31
CA LEU A 83 -8.86 -5.76 -6.45
C LEU A 83 -9.33 -6.09 -7.86
N ASP A 84 -10.17 -5.24 -8.46
CA ASP A 84 -10.65 -5.40 -9.85
C ASP A 84 -9.49 -5.42 -10.88
N LYS A 85 -8.33 -4.89 -10.51
CA LYS A 85 -7.13 -4.88 -11.35
C LYS A 85 -6.10 -5.95 -11.00
N GLY A 86 -6.36 -6.77 -9.99
CA GLY A 86 -5.46 -7.86 -9.59
C GLY A 86 -4.08 -7.38 -9.12
N ILE A 87 -3.97 -6.14 -8.62
CA ILE A 87 -2.68 -5.49 -8.35
C ILE A 87 -2.04 -5.92 -7.01
N PHE A 88 -2.81 -6.58 -6.16
CA PHE A 88 -2.35 -7.14 -4.88
C PHE A 88 -3.23 -8.32 -4.47
N VAL A 89 -2.74 -9.14 -3.52
CA VAL A 89 -3.50 -10.26 -2.95
C VAL A 89 -3.92 -9.93 -1.51
N LEU A 90 -5.22 -10.07 -1.19
CA LEU A 90 -5.72 -9.93 0.18
C LEU A 90 -5.58 -11.27 0.93
N ALA A 91 -4.70 -11.31 1.93
CA ALA A 91 -4.34 -12.52 2.66
C ALA A 91 -5.18 -12.78 3.91
N GLY A 92 -5.79 -11.76 4.52
CA GLY A 92 -6.32 -11.89 5.88
C GLY A 92 -5.22 -11.87 6.93
N ILE A 93 -5.48 -12.51 8.08
CA ILE A 93 -4.59 -12.46 9.26
C ILE A 93 -4.20 -13.85 9.79
N ASP A 94 -4.57 -14.92 9.08
CA ASP A 94 -4.16 -16.27 9.43
C ASP A 94 -2.92 -16.72 8.64
N GLY A 95 -2.10 -17.58 9.26
CA GLY A 95 -0.82 -17.98 8.68
C GLY A 95 -0.94 -18.81 7.40
N LYS A 96 -2.00 -19.60 7.24
CA LYS A 96 -2.16 -20.46 6.05
C LYS A 96 -2.50 -19.61 4.83
N SER A 97 -3.46 -18.70 4.96
CA SER A 97 -3.85 -17.78 3.89
C SER A 97 -2.72 -16.84 3.52
N LEU A 98 -1.93 -16.37 4.50
CA LEU A 98 -0.75 -15.54 4.24
C LEU A 98 0.29 -16.27 3.40
N LEU A 99 0.64 -17.52 3.74
CA LEU A 99 1.60 -18.30 2.96
C LEU A 99 1.12 -18.50 1.52
N GLN A 100 -0.15 -18.88 1.33
CA GLN A 100 -0.73 -19.03 0.01
C GLN A 100 -0.72 -17.71 -0.78
N ALA A 101 -1.05 -16.58 -0.14
CA ALA A 101 -1.08 -15.27 -0.79
C ALA A 101 0.31 -14.81 -1.24
N VAL A 102 1.34 -15.05 -0.43
CA VAL A 102 2.74 -14.77 -0.80
C VAL A 102 3.16 -15.62 -2.00
N ASP A 103 2.89 -16.94 -1.97
CA ASP A 103 3.22 -17.82 -3.09
C ASP A 103 2.50 -17.38 -4.38
N THR A 104 1.20 -17.03 -4.27
CA THR A 104 0.39 -16.56 -5.39
C THR A 104 0.94 -15.26 -5.98
N ALA A 105 1.16 -14.24 -5.14
CA ALA A 105 1.61 -12.93 -5.61
C ALA A 105 2.97 -13.00 -6.31
N VAL A 106 3.90 -13.77 -5.73
CA VAL A 106 5.25 -13.93 -6.28
C VAL A 106 5.23 -14.69 -7.60
N GLU A 107 4.50 -15.81 -7.65
CA GLU A 107 4.48 -16.64 -8.85
C GLU A 107 3.78 -15.93 -10.02
N MET A 108 2.71 -15.17 -9.76
CA MET A 108 2.06 -14.35 -10.77
C MET A 108 3.00 -13.27 -11.32
N ASN A 109 3.70 -12.52 -10.46
CA ASN A 109 4.68 -11.51 -10.92
C ASN A 109 5.82 -12.15 -11.74
N ARG A 110 6.31 -13.34 -11.36
CA ARG A 110 7.33 -14.06 -12.13
C ARG A 110 6.86 -14.45 -13.53
N ASN A 111 5.56 -14.71 -13.68
CA ASN A 111 4.94 -15.04 -14.96
C ASN A 111 4.55 -13.79 -15.77
N GLY A 112 4.80 -12.57 -15.24
CA GLY A 112 4.40 -11.31 -15.86
C GLY A 112 2.92 -10.97 -15.67
N ASP A 113 2.23 -11.68 -14.78
CA ASP A 113 0.83 -11.42 -14.40
C ASP A 113 0.77 -10.38 -13.28
N ASP A 114 1.27 -9.17 -13.54
CA ASP A 114 1.41 -8.10 -12.54
C ASP A 114 0.08 -7.39 -12.21
N GLY A 115 -1.00 -7.74 -12.91
CA GLY A 115 -2.26 -7.01 -12.89
C GLY A 115 -2.21 -5.78 -13.80
N LEU A 116 -3.07 -4.80 -13.53
CA LEU A 116 -3.16 -3.55 -14.31
C LEU A 116 -3.12 -2.32 -13.40
N PRO A 117 -2.53 -1.20 -13.85
CA PRO A 117 -2.69 0.07 -13.14
C PRO A 117 -4.16 0.44 -13.02
N VAL A 118 -4.57 0.87 -11.82
CA VAL A 118 -5.91 1.44 -11.59
C VAL A 118 -5.97 2.80 -12.27
N PRO A 119 -6.85 3.02 -13.27
CA PRO A 119 -6.86 4.27 -14.06
C PRO A 119 -7.09 5.53 -13.23
N ASN A 120 -7.78 5.41 -12.10
CA ASN A 120 -8.08 6.54 -11.22
C ASN A 120 -6.89 6.95 -10.33
N TYR A 121 -5.78 6.19 -10.33
CA TYR A 121 -4.59 6.48 -9.53
C TYR A 121 -3.45 7.06 -10.36
N THR A 122 -3.61 7.18 -11.68
CA THR A 122 -2.55 7.59 -12.61
C THR A 122 -2.55 9.09 -12.93
N ASP A 123 -3.38 9.88 -12.26
CA ASP A 123 -3.44 11.32 -12.47
C ASP A 123 -2.21 12.03 -11.89
N GLU A 124 -1.41 12.67 -12.74
CA GLU A 124 -0.21 13.42 -12.30
C GLU A 124 -0.50 14.87 -11.89
N ASN A 125 -1.71 15.38 -12.17
CA ASN A 125 -2.07 16.79 -12.03
C ASN A 125 -3.09 17.05 -10.90
N VAL A 126 -3.15 16.18 -9.89
CA VAL A 126 -4.11 16.26 -8.77
C VAL A 126 -4.03 17.61 -8.04
N SER A 127 -2.83 18.14 -7.79
CA SER A 127 -2.63 19.44 -7.13
C SER A 127 -3.32 20.58 -7.89
N ALA A 128 -3.18 20.61 -9.22
CA ALA A 128 -3.84 21.59 -10.07
C ALA A 128 -5.36 21.42 -10.09
N LYS A 129 -5.87 20.18 -10.10
CA LYS A 129 -7.32 19.88 -9.98
C LYS A 129 -7.87 20.45 -8.67
N VAL A 130 -7.21 20.21 -7.55
CA VAL A 130 -7.63 20.68 -6.21
C VAL A 130 -7.67 22.20 -6.15
N VAL A 131 -6.64 22.91 -6.63
CA VAL A 131 -6.62 24.38 -6.67
C VAL A 131 -7.80 24.93 -7.47
N LYS A 132 -8.06 24.37 -8.67
CA LYS A 132 -9.20 24.80 -9.50
C LYS A 132 -10.54 24.55 -8.81
N LEU A 133 -10.70 23.40 -8.15
CA LEU A 133 -11.93 23.06 -7.41
C LEU A 133 -12.18 24.04 -6.26
N ILE A 134 -11.18 24.29 -5.42
CA ILE A 134 -11.29 25.23 -4.30
C ILE A 134 -11.67 26.62 -4.81
N GLN A 135 -10.92 27.15 -5.78
CA GLN A 135 -11.17 28.48 -6.32
C GLN A 135 -12.57 28.62 -6.93
N SER A 136 -13.04 27.59 -7.64
CA SER A 136 -14.34 27.62 -8.31
C SER A 136 -15.51 27.50 -7.34
N TYR A 137 -15.41 26.61 -6.34
CA TYR A 137 -16.53 26.31 -5.44
C TYR A 137 -16.64 27.25 -4.25
N THR A 138 -15.57 27.93 -3.84
CA THR A 138 -15.60 28.79 -2.64
C THR A 138 -16.71 29.85 -2.72
N GLY A 139 -16.79 30.58 -3.83
CA GLY A 139 -17.84 31.60 -4.04
C GLY A 139 -19.24 30.99 -4.12
N VAL A 140 -19.37 29.86 -4.84
CA VAL A 140 -20.65 29.15 -5.00
C VAL A 140 -21.17 28.64 -3.65
N VAL A 141 -20.32 28.01 -2.84
CA VAL A 141 -20.70 27.48 -1.52
C VAL A 141 -21.07 28.62 -0.56
N ASN A 142 -20.29 29.71 -0.53
CA ASN A 142 -20.63 30.88 0.29
C ASN A 142 -22.02 31.44 -0.04
N LYS A 143 -22.36 31.56 -1.32
CA LYS A 143 -23.65 32.09 -1.76
C LYS A 143 -24.81 31.09 -1.59
N MET A 144 -24.61 29.85 -2.02
CA MET A 144 -25.71 28.87 -2.17
C MET A 144 -25.98 28.06 -0.90
N VAL A 145 -24.93 27.76 -0.12
CA VAL A 145 -25.05 26.99 1.12
C VAL A 145 -25.15 27.93 2.31
N TRP A 146 -24.16 28.83 2.46
CA TRP A 146 -24.06 29.68 3.65
C TRP A 146 -24.87 30.97 3.58
N ARG A 147 -25.43 31.31 2.41
CA ARG A 147 -26.20 32.56 2.19
C ARG A 147 -25.45 33.82 2.63
N LYS A 148 -24.12 33.86 2.42
CA LYS A 148 -23.30 35.05 2.65
C LYS A 148 -23.48 36.00 1.46
N PHE A 149 -24.01 37.20 1.74
CA PHE A 149 -24.19 38.29 0.79
C PHE A 149 -23.18 39.41 1.08
#